data_AF-A0AAP5UTC1-F1
#
_entry.id   AF-A0AAP5UTC1-F1
#
_cell.length_a   1.000
_cell.length_b   1.000
_cell.length_c   1.000
_cell.angle_alpha   90.00
_cell.angle_beta   90.00
_cell.angle_gamma   90.00
#
_symmetry.space_group_name_H-M   'P 1'
#
loop_
_entity.id
_entity.type
_entity.pdbx_description
1 polymer ?
#
loop_
_entity_poly.entity_id
_entity_poly.type
_entity_poly.pdbx_seq_one_letter_code
_entity_poly.pdbx_strand_id
1 'polypeptide(L)'
;MFNHIRMVVLATKAVGSPNLFLACVDATDTQYEHGRHYDMALLRARDEGYSTPMIAFDQHDAAARTLRRAAAFIDGEANEA
;
A
#
# COMPACT_ATOMS: atom_id res chain seq x y z
N MET A 1 -9.15 19.34 -8.49
CA MET A 1 -7.68 19.18 -8.59
C MET A 1 -7.37 17.68 -8.49
N PHE A 2 -6.22 17.20 -8.97
CA PHE A 2 -5.79 15.82 -8.75
C PHE A 2 -4.78 15.76 -7.61
N ASN A 3 -5.02 14.84 -6.68
CA ASN A 3 -4.12 14.51 -5.59
C ASN A 3 -3.24 13.33 -5.99
N HIS A 4 -1.94 13.48 -5.76
CA HIS A 4 -0.97 12.42 -5.99
C HIS A 4 -0.76 11.62 -4.71
N ILE A 5 -1.29 10.40 -4.66
CA ILE A 5 -1.39 9.60 -3.44
C ILE A 5 -0.43 8.41 -3.54
N ARG A 6 0.45 8.24 -2.55
CA ARG A 6 1.30 7.06 -2.44
C ARG A 6 0.51 5.93 -1.79
N MET A 7 0.51 4.80 -2.47
CA MET A 7 -0.21 3.59 -2.13
C MET A 7 0.76 2.45 -1.88
N VAL A 8 0.42 1.62 -0.91
CA VAL A 8 1.08 0.34 -0.66
C VAL A 8 0.02 -0.75 -0.71
N VAL A 9 0.33 -1.86 -1.38
CA VAL A 9 -0.52 -3.05 -1.42
C VAL A 9 0.25 -4.23 -0.85
N LEU A 10 -0.24 -4.79 0.25
CA LEU A 10 0.20 -6.09 0.76
C LEU A 10 -0.43 -7.19 -0.07
N ALA A 11 0.41 -7.98 -0.73
CA ALA A 11 0.00 -9.02 -1.64
C ALA A 11 1.02 -10.17 -1.66
N THR A 12 0.77 -11.19 -2.47
CA THR A 12 1.77 -12.21 -2.76
C THR A 12 2.30 -12.05 -4.18
N LYS A 13 3.59 -12.31 -4.37
CA LYS A 13 4.26 -12.37 -5.68
C LYS A 13 4.99 -13.69 -5.76
N ALA A 14 5.09 -14.30 -6.95
CA ALA A 14 5.86 -15.51 -7.27
C ALA A 14 5.90 -16.60 -6.17
N VAL A 15 5.21 -17.72 -6.39
CA VAL A 15 5.11 -18.87 -5.45
C VAL A 15 4.85 -18.42 -3.99
N GLY A 16 3.81 -17.60 -3.79
CA GLY A 16 3.23 -17.35 -2.47
C GLY A 16 4.05 -16.49 -1.50
N SER A 17 5.14 -15.85 -1.95
CA SER A 17 5.95 -15.00 -1.06
C SER A 17 5.23 -13.68 -0.75
N PRO A 18 5.08 -13.29 0.53
CA PRO A 18 4.54 -11.99 0.90
C PRO A 18 5.39 -10.87 0.31
N ASN A 19 4.73 -9.85 -0.23
CA ASN A 19 5.39 -8.75 -0.91
C ASN A 19 4.57 -7.46 -0.78
N LEU A 20 5.25 -6.32 -0.88
CA LEU A 20 4.65 -5.00 -0.91
C LEU A 20 4.78 -4.42 -2.31
N PHE A 21 3.64 -4.18 -2.95
CA PHE A 21 3.59 -3.42 -4.19
C PHE A 21 3.43 -1.93 -3.88
N LEU A 22 4.32 -1.10 -4.42
CA LEU A 22 4.31 0.35 -4.21
C LEU A 22 3.81 1.03 -5.48
N ALA A 23 2.86 1.94 -5.36
CA ALA A 23 2.32 2.68 -6.49
C ALA A 23 2.00 4.13 -6.11
N CYS A 24 1.95 5.00 -7.11
CA CYS A 24 1.34 6.33 -6.96
C CYS A 24 0.09 6.41 -7.81
N VAL A 25 -1.01 6.87 -7.22
CA VAL A 25 -2.32 7.00 -7.88
C VAL A 25 -2.73 8.46 -7.88
N ASP A 26 -3.19 8.94 -9.03
CA ASP A 26 -3.79 10.26 -9.16
C ASP A 26 -5.31 10.13 -9.01
N ALA A 27 -5.89 10.84 -8.04
CA ALA A 27 -7.32 10.86 -7.79
C ALA A 27 -7.81 12.28 -7.55
N THR A 28 -9.01 12.62 -8.01
CA THR A 28 -9.66 13.88 -7.59
C THR A 28 -10.04 13.82 -6.12
N ASP A 29 -10.33 14.97 -5.50
CA ASP A 29 -10.81 15.04 -4.11
C ASP A 29 -12.02 14.12 -3.88
N THR A 30 -13.01 14.20 -4.77
CA THR A 30 -14.20 13.32 -4.71
C THR A 30 -13.86 11.84 -4.91
N GLN A 31 -12.88 11.51 -5.75
CA GLN A 31 -12.44 10.12 -5.91
C GLN A 31 -11.71 9.62 -4.66
N TYR A 32 -10.93 10.47 -4.02
CA TYR A 32 -10.24 10.17 -2.77
C TYR A 32 -11.24 9.92 -1.62
N GLU A 33 -12.19 10.83 -1.44
CA GLU A 33 -13.26 10.72 -0.44
C GLU A 33 -14.11 9.46 -0.62
N HIS A 34 -14.30 9.01 -1.86
CA HIS A 34 -14.99 7.76 -2.18
C HIS A 34 -14.09 6.51 -2.17
N GLY A 35 -12.81 6.62 -1.80
CA GLY A 35 -11.90 5.48 -1.69
C GLY A 35 -11.43 4.89 -3.03
N ARG A 36 -11.60 5.59 -4.16
CA ARG A 36 -11.27 5.04 -5.50
C ARG A 36 -9.77 4.80 -5.70
N HIS A 37 -8.93 5.47 -4.94
CA HIS A 37 -7.47 5.26 -4.95
C HIS A 37 -7.08 3.85 -4.49
N TYR A 38 -7.85 3.23 -3.60
CA TYR A 38 -7.63 1.84 -3.20
C TYR A 38 -7.88 0.89 -4.39
N ASP A 39 -9.03 1.01 -5.06
CA ASP A 39 -9.36 0.17 -6.22
C ASP A 39 -8.31 0.30 -7.33
N MET A 40 -7.87 1.53 -7.60
CA MET A 40 -6.85 1.81 -8.61
C MET A 40 -5.49 1.18 -8.25
N ALA A 41 -5.09 1.19 -6.98
CA ALA A 41 -3.88 0.55 -6.52
C ALA A 41 -3.96 -0.99 -6.63
N LEU A 42 -5.10 -1.57 -6.25
CA LEU A 42 -5.35 -3.00 -6.34
C LEU A 42 -5.35 -3.50 -7.79
N LEU A 43 -5.96 -2.74 -8.70
CA LEU A 43 -5.97 -3.08 -10.12
C LEU A 43 -4.54 -3.10 -10.68
N ARG A 44 -3.75 -2.06 -10.42
CA ARG A 44 -2.35 -2.00 -10.86
C ARG A 44 -1.50 -3.14 -10.30
N ALA A 45 -1.68 -3.48 -9.02
CA ALA A 45 -0.98 -4.62 -8.42
C ALA A 45 -1.35 -5.93 -9.13
N ARG A 46 -2.63 -6.11 -9.47
CA ARG A 46 -3.10 -7.30 -10.20
C ARG A 46 -2.51 -7.38 -11.61
N ASP A 47 -2.44 -6.26 -12.32
CA ASP A 47 -1.86 -6.17 -13.67
C ASP A 47 -0.35 -6.51 -13.66
N GLU A 48 0.32 -6.23 -12.54
CA GLU A 48 1.73 -6.59 -12.27
C GLU A 48 1.91 -8.04 -11.76
N GLY A 49 0.83 -8.82 -11.73
CA GLY A 49 0.85 -10.25 -11.38
C GLY A 49 0.83 -10.55 -9.88
N TYR A 50 0.48 -9.58 -9.03
CA TYR A 50 0.28 -9.82 -7.60
C TYR A 50 -1.09 -10.45 -7.32
N SER A 51 -1.18 -11.23 -6.24
CA SER A 51 -2.40 -11.91 -5.82
C SER A 51 -2.65 -11.82 -4.31
N THR A 52 -3.70 -12.50 -3.82
CA THR A 52 -4.22 -12.35 -2.45
C THR A 52 -3.13 -12.50 -1.39
N PRO A 53 -3.15 -11.71 -0.30
CA PRO A 53 -4.34 -11.05 0.32
C PRO A 53 -4.84 -9.71 -0.28
N MET A 54 -4.12 -9.03 -1.19
CA MET A 54 -4.55 -7.79 -1.88
C MET A 54 -5.15 -6.70 -0.96
N ILE A 55 -4.36 -6.24 0.02
CA ILE A 55 -4.77 -5.20 0.99
C ILE A 55 -4.05 -3.90 0.66
N ALA A 56 -4.79 -2.89 0.20
CA ALA A 56 -4.26 -1.56 -0.09
C ALA A 56 -4.41 -0.60 1.11
N PHE A 57 -3.42 0.27 1.29
CA PHE A 57 -3.48 1.41 2.21
C PHE A 57 -2.68 2.58 1.64
N ASP A 58 -3.07 3.80 1.99
CA ASP A 58 -2.40 5.02 1.56
C ASP A 58 -1.40 5.53 2.60
N GLN A 59 -0.65 6.58 2.25
CA GLN A 59 0.36 7.21 3.09
C GLN A 59 -0.16 7.84 4.40
N HIS A 60 -1.46 8.05 4.54
CA HIS A 60 -2.12 8.66 5.70
C HIS A 60 -2.78 7.61 6.61
N ASP A 61 -3.03 6.40 6.11
CA ASP A 61 -3.57 5.29 6.88
C ASP A 61 -2.68 4.88 8.06
N ALA A 62 -3.32 4.33 9.09
CA ALA A 62 -2.63 3.79 10.26
C ALA A 62 -1.62 2.70 9.88
N ALA A 63 -1.94 1.89 8.86
CA ALA A 63 -1.06 0.84 8.34
C ALA A 63 0.28 1.40 7.82
N ALA A 64 0.29 2.55 7.16
CA ALA A 64 1.54 3.17 6.69
C ALA A 64 2.45 3.59 7.85
N ARG A 65 1.87 4.10 8.95
CA ARG A 65 2.64 4.41 10.16
C ARG A 65 3.22 3.15 10.80
N THR A 66 2.43 2.09 10.88
CA THR A 66 2.87 0.80 11.42
C THR A 66 3.96 0.19 10.53
N LEU A 67 3.85 0.28 9.21
CA LEU A 67 4.85 -0.22 8.28
C LEU A 67 6.22 0.45 8.51
N ARG A 68 6.24 1.78 8.71
CA ARG A 68 7.49 2.50 9.03
C ARG A 68 8.09 2.04 10.36
N ARG A 69 7.26 1.80 11.38
CA ARG A 69 7.72 1.25 12.67
C ARG A 69 8.27 -0.17 12.52
N ALA A 70 7.60 -1.01 11.73
CA ALA A 70 8.05 -2.37 11.47
C ALA A 70 9.40 -2.39 10.74
N ALA A 71 9.60 -1.50 9.76
CA ALA A 71 10.90 -1.34 9.10
C ALA A 71 12.00 -0.96 10.11
N ALA A 72 11.78 0.08 10.93
CA ALA A 72 12.73 0.48 11.97
C ALA A 72 13.04 -0.64 12.98
N PHE A 73 12.04 -1.45 13.34
CA PHE A 73 12.23 -2.61 14.20
C PHE A 73 13.10 -3.69 13.55
N ILE A 74 12.84 -4.02 12.28
CA ILE A 74 13.63 -4.99 11.50
C ILE A 74 15.08 -4.54 11.35
N ASP A 75 15.30 -3.24 11.15
CA ASP A 75 16.64 -2.64 11.00
C ASP A 75 17.38 -2.49 12.35
N GLY A 76 16.75 -2.84 13.47
CA GLY A 76 17.33 -2.74 14.82
C GLY A 76 17.36 -1.32 15.40
N GLU A 77 16.66 -0.37 14.77
CA GLU A 77 16.57 1.03 15.20
C GLU A 77 15.47 1.25 16.26
N ALA A 78 14.58 0.28 16.44
CA ALA A 78 13.53 0.30 17.45
C ALA A 78 13.54 -0.99 18.29
N ASN A 79 13.29 -0.85 19.59
CA ASN A 79 13.13 -1.99 20.49
C ASN A 79 11.75 -2.65 20.33
N GLU A 80 11.62 -3.89 20.81
CA GLU A 80 10.32 -4.54 20.99
C GLU A 80 9.40 -3.63 21.83
N ALA A 81 8.17 -3.43 21.34
CA ALA A 81 7.19 -2.52 21.90
C ALA A 81 6.52 -3.07 23.17
#